data_AF-A0AAJ0AYZ8-F1
#
_entry.id   AF-A0AAJ0AYZ8-F1
#
_cell.length_a   1.000
_cell.length_b   1.000
_cell.length_c   1.000
_cell.angle_alpha   90.00
_cell.angle_beta   90.00
_cell.angle_gamma   90.00
#
_symmetry.space_group_name_H-M   'P 1'
#
loop_
_entity.id
_entity.type
_entity.pdbx_description
1 polymer ?
#
loop_
_entity_poly.entity_id
_entity_poly.type
_entity_poly.pdbx_seq_one_letter_code
_entity_poly.pdbx_strand_id
1 'polypeptide(L)'
;MLSQRLVRAAGAATPRSALRAFSSTSQQLKVPSMADVSAAPKSVASFNDKSKQFREQLIEQQKQREASAYTQSSSPASSFEPAQDSSVSATSGQKADATQEPSRKAGPLTNLIYGTKEGRELDAQLEASFSQVLARGKYVHSIVQHEVKPDKVEEYTKLVGSWYPRMASMPENKVHLVGSWRTEVGDCDTFVHIWEYQRYQGYHESIHNIGSHPEFAEFDKKLKSLITSKKTSLMQEFSFWPTTPPRQLGGIFELRSYTLHPGNLLEWETHWRRGLKARREVMEGVGAWFVQIGDLNTVHHLWQFANLEERKIRREKSWSVEGWSETVHKTVPLIQSMKSRILIPMPWSPVA
;
A
#
# COMPACT_ATOMS: atom_id res chain seq x y z
N MET A 1 -65.29 43.06 71.42
CA MET A 1 -65.55 42.72 70.01
C MET A 1 -64.88 41.39 69.72
N LEU A 2 -65.66 40.38 69.27
CA LEU A 2 -65.34 39.22 68.40
C LEU A 2 -64.06 38.38 68.71
N SER A 3 -63.96 37.05 68.61
CA SER A 3 -64.84 35.89 68.38
C SER A 3 -63.90 34.66 68.28
N GLN A 4 -64.38 33.47 68.70
CA GLN A 4 -64.17 32.12 68.10
C GLN A 4 -62.75 31.54 67.87
N ARG A 5 -62.42 30.36 68.43
CA ARG A 5 -62.74 28.94 68.06
C ARG A 5 -61.83 28.32 66.97
N LEU A 6 -61.18 27.21 67.36
CA LEU A 6 -61.03 25.88 66.71
C LEU A 6 -60.56 25.76 65.25
N VAL A 7 -59.61 24.82 65.01
CA VAL A 7 -59.77 23.54 64.26
C VAL A 7 -58.45 23.08 63.59
N ARG A 8 -58.15 21.79 63.80
CA ARG A 8 -57.18 20.90 63.11
C ARG A 8 -57.32 20.87 61.58
N ALA A 9 -56.23 20.58 60.87
CA ALA A 9 -56.27 19.58 59.78
C ALA A 9 -54.89 18.97 59.47
N ALA A 10 -54.90 17.65 59.28
CA ALA A 10 -53.79 16.83 58.83
C ALA A 10 -53.66 16.88 57.29
N GLY A 11 -52.42 16.73 56.79
CA GLY A 11 -52.12 16.54 55.37
C GLY A 11 -51.29 15.26 55.17
N ALA A 12 -51.85 14.33 54.39
CA ALA A 12 -51.36 12.98 54.16
C ALA A 12 -50.07 12.91 53.33
N ALA A 13 -49.23 11.92 53.64
CA ALA A 13 -48.05 11.55 52.85
C ALA A 13 -48.45 10.66 51.65
N THR A 14 -48.03 11.05 50.45
CA THR A 14 -48.09 10.23 49.23
C THR A 14 -46.80 9.44 49.04
N PRO A 15 -46.85 8.19 48.53
CA PRO A 15 -45.64 7.39 48.30
C PRO A 15 -44.96 7.82 46.99
N ARG A 16 -43.64 8.04 47.06
CA ARG A 16 -42.78 8.34 45.90
C ARG A 16 -42.70 7.10 45.00
N SER A 17 -43.12 7.27 43.76
CA SER A 17 -42.92 6.30 42.68
C SER A 17 -41.43 6.15 42.38
N ALA A 18 -40.90 4.93 42.52
CA ALA A 18 -39.52 4.61 42.16
C ALA A 18 -39.39 4.53 40.62
N LEU A 19 -38.93 5.61 40.00
CA LEU A 19 -38.50 5.58 38.60
C LEU A 19 -37.21 4.77 38.50
N ARG A 20 -37.28 3.56 37.93
CA ARG A 20 -36.10 2.83 37.46
C ARG A 20 -35.42 3.67 36.36
N ALA A 21 -34.23 4.17 36.64
CA ALA A 21 -33.37 4.76 35.62
C ALA A 21 -32.94 3.65 34.65
N PHE A 22 -33.52 3.63 33.46
CA PHE A 22 -32.97 2.89 32.34
C PHE A 22 -31.68 3.59 31.92
N SER A 23 -30.54 3.05 32.33
CA SER A 23 -29.25 3.43 31.78
C SER A 23 -29.16 2.87 30.37
N SER A 24 -29.53 3.68 29.38
CA SER A 24 -29.21 3.40 27.99
C SER A 24 -27.74 3.72 27.78
N THR A 25 -26.88 2.71 27.90
CA THR A 25 -25.49 2.82 27.44
C THR A 25 -25.55 2.95 25.92
N SER A 26 -25.57 4.19 25.42
CA SER A 26 -25.32 4.48 24.01
C SER A 26 -23.90 4.00 23.72
N GLN A 27 -23.77 2.79 23.18
CA GLN A 27 -22.52 2.36 22.59
C GLN A 27 -22.28 3.26 21.39
N GLN A 28 -21.38 4.25 21.54
CA GLN A 28 -20.86 4.97 20.39
C GLN A 28 -20.17 3.96 19.48
N LEU A 29 -20.84 3.60 18.39
CA LEU A 29 -20.29 2.73 17.35
C LEU A 29 -19.15 3.48 16.67
N LYS A 30 -17.91 3.19 17.10
CA LYS A 30 -16.69 3.66 16.45
C LYS A 30 -16.65 3.09 15.03
N VAL A 31 -16.34 3.93 14.05
CA VAL A 31 -16.13 3.49 12.66
C VAL A 31 -14.91 2.55 12.64
N PRO A 32 -15.05 1.32 12.11
CA PRO A 32 -13.92 0.39 12.02
C PRO A 32 -12.79 0.93 11.17
N SER A 33 -11.57 0.59 11.53
CA SER A 33 -10.33 0.98 10.87
C SER A 33 -9.37 -0.21 10.80
N MET A 34 -8.31 -0.08 10.01
CA MET A 34 -7.25 -1.10 9.95
C MET A 34 -6.59 -1.34 11.31
N ALA A 35 -6.55 -0.32 12.18
CA ALA A 35 -6.06 -0.46 13.54
C ALA A 35 -6.93 -1.39 14.40
N ASP A 36 -8.19 -1.61 14.05
CA ASP A 36 -9.08 -2.51 14.80
C ASP A 36 -8.93 -3.99 14.33
N VAL A 37 -8.21 -4.23 13.23
CA VAL A 37 -7.95 -5.60 12.72
C VAL A 37 -6.74 -6.19 13.42
N SER A 38 -6.94 -7.29 14.16
CA SER A 38 -5.83 -7.97 14.83
C SER A 38 -4.95 -8.76 13.84
N ALA A 39 -3.66 -8.45 13.80
CA ALA A 39 -2.64 -9.20 13.07
C ALA A 39 -2.14 -10.46 13.82
N ALA A 40 -2.77 -10.83 14.95
CA ALA A 40 -2.32 -11.96 15.75
C ALA A 40 -2.42 -13.29 14.97
N PRO A 41 -1.46 -14.23 15.12
CA PRO A 41 -1.49 -15.51 14.39
C PRO A 41 -2.79 -16.31 14.55
N LYS A 42 -3.41 -16.26 15.74
CA LYS A 42 -4.70 -16.90 16.01
C LYS A 42 -5.85 -16.30 15.19
N SER A 43 -5.87 -14.99 15.02
CA SER A 43 -6.85 -14.27 14.18
C SER A 43 -6.73 -14.74 12.72
N VAL A 44 -5.50 -14.80 12.20
CA VAL A 44 -5.21 -15.24 10.84
C VAL A 44 -5.59 -16.70 10.62
N ALA A 45 -5.25 -17.60 11.54
CA ALA A 45 -5.63 -19.02 11.46
C ALA A 45 -7.16 -19.18 11.41
N SER A 46 -7.87 -18.50 12.32
CA SER A 46 -9.34 -18.52 12.34
C SER A 46 -9.95 -18.00 11.03
N PHE A 47 -9.39 -16.93 10.46
CA PHE A 47 -9.83 -16.41 9.17
C PHE A 47 -9.62 -17.44 8.04
N ASN A 48 -8.45 -18.08 7.99
CA ASN A 48 -8.14 -19.07 6.96
C ASN A 48 -9.05 -20.29 7.04
N ASP A 49 -9.34 -20.78 8.25
CA ASP A 49 -10.26 -21.89 8.47
C ASP A 49 -11.67 -21.54 8.03
N LYS A 50 -12.17 -20.36 8.41
CA LYS A 50 -13.49 -19.86 7.97
C LYS A 50 -13.55 -19.69 6.45
N SER A 51 -12.49 -19.16 5.84
CA SER A 51 -12.39 -18.98 4.39
C SER A 51 -12.40 -20.33 3.66
N LYS A 52 -11.70 -21.34 4.20
CA LYS A 52 -11.72 -22.70 3.68
C LYS A 52 -13.12 -23.31 3.76
N GLN A 53 -13.76 -23.25 4.92
CA GLN A 53 -15.12 -23.75 5.13
C GLN A 53 -16.12 -23.09 4.17
N PHE A 54 -16.01 -21.76 3.99
CA PHE A 54 -16.86 -21.03 3.05
C PHE A 54 -16.68 -21.52 1.60
N ARG A 55 -15.45 -21.75 1.14
CA ARG A 55 -15.20 -22.30 -0.20
C ARG A 55 -15.76 -23.71 -0.36
N GLU A 56 -15.62 -24.56 0.65
CA GLU A 56 -16.18 -25.92 0.64
C GLU A 56 -17.71 -25.90 0.57
N GLN A 57 -18.35 -25.01 1.33
CA GLN A 57 -19.80 -24.80 1.27
C GLN A 57 -20.28 -24.32 -0.10
N LEU A 58 -19.53 -23.42 -0.77
CA LEU A 58 -19.87 -22.98 -2.13
C LEU A 58 -19.82 -24.14 -3.14
N ILE A 59 -18.80 -24.99 -3.05
CA ILE A 59 -18.66 -26.17 -3.91
C ILE A 59 -19.82 -27.15 -3.67
N GLU A 60 -20.18 -27.38 -2.41
CA GLU A 60 -21.27 -28.27 -2.05
C GLU A 60 -22.63 -27.74 -2.53
N GLN A 61 -22.90 -26.44 -2.34
CA GLN A 61 -24.10 -25.79 -2.87
C GLN A 61 -24.16 -25.85 -4.41
N GLN A 62 -23.03 -25.71 -5.10
CA GLN A 62 -22.96 -25.86 -6.55
C GLN A 62 -23.33 -27.28 -6.98
N LYS A 63 -22.74 -28.30 -6.34
CA LYS A 63 -23.06 -29.71 -6.62
C LYS A 63 -24.53 -30.02 -6.39
N GLN A 64 -25.12 -29.53 -5.30
CA GLN A 64 -26.54 -29.72 -4.99
C GLN A 64 -27.46 -29.04 -6.01
N ARG A 65 -27.08 -27.87 -6.55
CA ARG A 65 -27.81 -27.22 -7.65
C ARG A 65 -27.71 -28.01 -8.96
N GLU A 66 -26.54 -28.51 -9.30
CA GLU A 66 -26.34 -29.32 -10.51
C GLU A 66 -27.12 -30.64 -10.42
N ALA A 67 -27.11 -31.31 -9.27
CA ALA A 67 -27.86 -32.53 -9.03
C ALA A 67 -29.39 -32.31 -9.07
N SER A 68 -29.89 -31.21 -8.48
CA SER A 68 -31.32 -30.90 -8.53
C SER A 68 -31.79 -30.48 -9.93
N ALA A 69 -30.95 -29.78 -10.71
CA ALA A 69 -31.22 -29.49 -12.12
C ALA A 69 -31.27 -30.75 -13.00
N TYR A 70 -30.38 -31.72 -12.75
CA TYR A 70 -30.39 -33.02 -13.44
C TYR A 70 -31.59 -33.89 -13.08
N THR A 71 -32.07 -33.79 -11.83
CA THR A 71 -33.27 -34.53 -11.37
C THR A 71 -34.56 -33.93 -11.94
N GLN A 72 -34.60 -32.61 -12.19
CA GLN A 72 -35.73 -31.95 -12.86
C GLN A 72 -35.80 -32.24 -14.37
N SER A 73 -34.68 -32.52 -15.04
CA SER A 73 -34.65 -32.84 -16.48
C SER A 73 -34.90 -34.32 -16.81
N SER A 74 -34.96 -35.22 -15.82
CA SER A 74 -35.07 -36.67 -16.00
C SER A 74 -36.44 -37.29 -15.66
N SER A 75 -37.53 -36.50 -15.74
CA SER A 75 -38.89 -37.06 -15.73
C SER A 75 -39.21 -37.77 -17.08
N PRO A 76 -39.80 -38.98 -17.10
CA PRO A 76 -39.90 -39.77 -18.32
C PRO A 76 -41.03 -39.24 -19.23
N ALA A 77 -40.66 -38.59 -20.33
CA ALA A 77 -41.52 -38.49 -21.50
C ALA A 77 -41.32 -39.74 -22.35
N SER A 78 -42.40 -40.47 -22.56
CA SER A 78 -42.52 -41.64 -23.42
C SER A 78 -42.09 -41.37 -24.87
N SER A 79 -41.36 -42.34 -25.42
CA SER A 79 -41.25 -42.74 -26.83
C SER A 79 -40.90 -41.66 -27.86
N PHE A 80 -39.69 -41.73 -28.44
CA PHE A 80 -39.43 -41.85 -29.88
C PHE A 80 -37.91 -41.95 -30.15
N GLU A 81 -37.48 -43.02 -30.82
CA GLU A 81 -36.20 -43.18 -31.53
C GLU A 81 -36.45 -42.93 -33.04
N PRO A 82 -35.42 -42.86 -33.93
CA PRO A 82 -34.11 -42.20 -33.85
C PRO A 82 -33.69 -41.49 -35.18
N ALA A 83 -32.60 -40.71 -35.17
CA ALA A 83 -31.65 -40.52 -36.28
C ALA A 83 -30.39 -39.80 -35.73
N GLN A 84 -29.23 -40.45 -35.63
CA GLN A 84 -28.11 -40.45 -36.61
C GLN A 84 -27.79 -39.03 -37.12
N ASP A 85 -26.59 -38.45 -36.98
CA ASP A 85 -25.26 -39.05 -37.07
C ASP A 85 -24.15 -38.05 -36.62
N SER A 86 -23.02 -38.59 -36.12
CA SER A 86 -21.63 -38.06 -36.16
C SER A 86 -21.25 -36.68 -35.57
N SER A 87 -20.09 -36.41 -34.97
CA SER A 87 -19.00 -37.16 -34.32
C SER A 87 -17.94 -36.13 -33.86
N VAL A 88 -17.55 -36.20 -32.57
CA VAL A 88 -16.23 -35.98 -31.91
C VAL A 88 -15.10 -35.19 -32.65
N SER A 89 -14.29 -34.33 -32.00
CA SER A 89 -13.40 -34.70 -30.89
C SER A 89 -12.79 -33.49 -30.17
N ALA A 90 -12.64 -33.64 -28.85
CA ALA A 90 -11.77 -32.88 -27.96
C ALA A 90 -10.42 -33.62 -27.80
N THR A 91 -9.33 -32.89 -27.53
CA THR A 91 -8.04 -33.48 -27.15
C THR A 91 -7.61 -32.99 -25.78
N SER A 92 -7.25 -33.97 -24.96
CA SER A 92 -6.92 -33.93 -23.54
C SER A 92 -5.47 -33.51 -23.29
N GLY A 93 -5.26 -32.76 -22.19
CA GLY A 93 -3.94 -32.52 -21.62
C GLY A 93 -3.54 -33.64 -20.65
N GLN A 94 -2.38 -34.24 -20.88
CA GLN A 94 -1.72 -35.15 -19.94
C GLN A 94 -0.50 -34.47 -19.32
N LYS A 95 -0.40 -34.56 -17.99
CA LYS A 95 0.81 -34.30 -17.20
C LYS A 95 1.76 -35.48 -17.31
N ALA A 96 3.05 -35.22 -17.43
CA ALA A 96 4.11 -36.21 -17.26
C ALA A 96 5.17 -35.72 -16.26
N ASP A 97 5.75 -36.72 -15.61
CA ASP A 97 6.44 -36.75 -14.32
C ASP A 97 7.92 -36.32 -14.39
N ALA A 98 8.47 -35.93 -13.24
CA ALA A 98 9.85 -35.49 -13.09
C ALA A 98 10.81 -36.68 -12.95
N THR A 99 11.79 -36.80 -13.86
CA THR A 99 12.95 -37.70 -13.66
C THR A 99 14.23 -36.90 -13.89
N GLN A 100 15.18 -37.02 -12.96
CA GLN A 100 16.51 -36.43 -13.03
C GLN A 100 17.31 -37.02 -14.20
N GLU A 101 18.08 -36.21 -14.94
CA GLU A 101 19.15 -36.70 -15.80
C GLU A 101 20.40 -35.79 -15.87
N PRO A 102 21.57 -36.37 -16.20
CA PRO A 102 22.90 -35.87 -15.85
C PRO A 102 23.57 -35.01 -16.94
N SER A 103 24.71 -34.42 -16.59
CA SER A 103 25.51 -33.48 -17.39
C SER A 103 25.90 -33.99 -18.79
N ARG A 104 25.40 -33.38 -19.88
CA ARG A 104 25.97 -33.54 -21.25
C ARG A 104 25.94 -32.26 -22.10
N LYS A 105 26.96 -32.18 -22.97
CA LYS A 105 27.45 -31.02 -23.73
C LYS A 105 26.40 -30.41 -24.67
N ALA A 106 26.30 -29.08 -24.65
CA ALA A 106 25.29 -28.28 -25.36
C ALA A 106 25.55 -28.16 -26.87
N GLY A 107 24.56 -28.52 -27.68
CA GLY A 107 24.52 -28.28 -29.13
C GLY A 107 23.36 -27.35 -29.54
N PRO A 108 23.28 -26.92 -30.82
CA PRO A 108 22.34 -25.90 -31.28
C PRO A 108 20.85 -26.27 -31.13
N LEU A 109 20.54 -27.57 -31.14
CA LEU A 109 19.16 -28.09 -31.03
C LEU A 109 18.63 -28.11 -29.59
N THR A 110 19.51 -28.15 -28.59
CA THR A 110 19.11 -28.11 -27.15
C THR A 110 18.53 -26.74 -26.75
N ASN A 111 18.95 -25.64 -27.39
CA ASN A 111 18.41 -24.30 -27.13
C ASN A 111 16.98 -24.12 -27.67
N LEU A 112 16.55 -24.94 -28.63
CA LEU A 112 15.21 -24.87 -29.23
C LEU A 112 14.15 -25.60 -28.38
N ILE A 113 14.55 -26.66 -27.67
CA ILE A 113 13.64 -27.49 -26.87
C ILE A 113 13.57 -27.02 -25.41
N TYR A 114 14.69 -26.51 -24.86
CA TYR A 114 14.78 -26.11 -23.45
C TYR A 114 14.87 -24.59 -23.23
N GLY A 115 14.75 -23.80 -24.30
CA GLY A 115 14.95 -22.35 -24.25
C GLY A 115 16.43 -21.96 -24.09
N THR A 116 16.78 -20.77 -24.58
CA THR A 116 18.09 -20.19 -24.34
C THR A 116 18.32 -20.00 -22.83
N LYS A 117 19.57 -19.89 -22.40
CA LYS A 117 19.87 -19.59 -20.98
C LYS A 117 19.17 -18.30 -20.53
N GLU A 118 19.16 -17.29 -21.39
CA GLU A 118 18.44 -16.03 -21.17
C GLU A 118 16.92 -16.24 -21.09
N GLY A 119 16.34 -17.10 -21.94
CA GLY A 119 14.91 -17.43 -21.90
C GLY A 119 14.52 -18.15 -20.60
N ARG A 120 15.35 -19.09 -20.12
CA ARG A 120 15.13 -19.76 -18.84
C ARG A 120 15.31 -18.84 -17.63
N GLU A 121 16.26 -17.90 -17.69
CA GLU A 121 16.40 -16.88 -16.65
C GLU A 121 15.22 -15.91 -16.66
N LEU A 122 14.67 -15.57 -17.83
CA LEU A 122 13.46 -14.76 -17.97
C LEU A 122 12.22 -15.51 -17.45
N ASP A 123 12.05 -16.78 -17.81
CA ASP A 123 10.95 -17.63 -17.33
C ASP A 123 11.05 -17.85 -15.81
N ALA A 124 12.24 -18.12 -15.28
CA ALA A 124 12.45 -18.21 -13.83
C ALA A 124 12.19 -16.88 -13.10
N GLN A 125 12.47 -15.74 -13.73
CA GLN A 125 12.13 -14.41 -13.21
C GLN A 125 10.63 -14.11 -13.31
N LEU A 126 9.94 -14.64 -14.31
CA LEU A 126 8.48 -14.57 -14.45
C LEU A 126 7.76 -15.48 -13.43
N GLU A 127 8.33 -16.64 -13.11
CA GLU A 127 7.81 -17.58 -12.10
C GLU A 127 8.08 -17.12 -10.66
N ALA A 128 9.20 -16.45 -10.40
CA ALA A 128 9.42 -15.75 -9.14
C ALA A 128 8.42 -14.59 -9.02
N SER A 129 7.83 -14.37 -7.84
CA SER A 129 6.87 -13.27 -7.71
C SER A 129 7.57 -11.94 -8.03
N PHE A 130 6.95 -11.12 -8.90
CA PHE A 130 7.53 -9.86 -9.40
C PHE A 130 8.14 -8.98 -8.29
N SER A 131 7.55 -9.00 -7.09
CA SER A 131 8.06 -8.26 -5.93
C SER A 131 9.32 -8.87 -5.30
N GLN A 132 9.52 -10.19 -5.34
CA GLN A 132 10.74 -10.83 -4.83
C GLN A 132 11.98 -10.54 -5.67
N VAL A 133 11.82 -10.40 -7.00
CA VAL A 133 12.94 -10.10 -7.92
C VAL A 133 13.33 -8.62 -7.83
N LEU A 134 12.35 -7.73 -7.72
CA LEU A 134 12.55 -6.27 -7.73
C LEU A 134 12.92 -5.69 -6.37
N ALA A 135 12.24 -6.13 -5.32
CA ALA A 135 12.39 -5.55 -3.98
C ALA A 135 13.55 -6.18 -3.22
N ARG A 136 14.15 -5.39 -2.33
CA ARG A 136 15.06 -5.92 -1.30
C ARG A 136 14.36 -6.87 -0.32
N GLY A 137 13.03 -6.78 -0.22
CA GLY A 137 12.17 -7.69 0.55
C GLY A 137 12.23 -7.53 2.08
N LYS A 138 13.10 -6.67 2.62
CA LYS A 138 13.25 -6.48 4.08
C LYS A 138 12.25 -5.46 4.65
N TYR A 139 11.97 -4.40 3.91
CA TYR A 139 11.17 -3.27 4.37
C TYR A 139 10.01 -2.95 3.42
N VAL A 140 8.94 -2.42 3.99
CA VAL A 140 7.85 -1.76 3.25
C VAL A 140 7.88 -0.30 3.66
N HIS A 141 7.68 0.59 2.71
CA HIS A 141 7.56 2.01 2.96
C HIS A 141 6.12 2.46 2.75
N SER A 142 5.70 3.50 3.46
CA SER A 142 4.51 4.26 3.09
C SER A 142 4.89 5.66 2.64
N ILE A 143 4.29 6.12 1.54
CA ILE A 143 4.29 7.53 1.16
C ILE A 143 2.91 8.11 1.48
N VAL A 144 2.89 9.12 2.33
CA VAL A 144 1.69 9.81 2.77
C VAL A 144 1.74 11.23 2.24
N GLN A 145 0.67 11.65 1.56
CA GLN A 145 0.50 13.01 1.08
C GLN A 145 -0.69 13.64 1.80
N HIS A 146 -0.46 14.75 2.49
CA HIS A 146 -1.49 15.57 3.10
C HIS A 146 -1.62 16.85 2.29
N GLU A 147 -2.78 17.08 1.71
CA GLU A 147 -3.13 18.35 1.10
C GLU A 147 -3.70 19.24 2.20
N VAL A 148 -2.95 20.26 2.60
CA VAL A 148 -3.27 21.11 3.75
C VAL A 148 -4.03 22.34 3.26
N LYS A 149 -5.03 22.77 4.04
CA LYS A 149 -5.72 24.03 3.74
C LYS A 149 -4.70 25.18 3.80
N PRO A 150 -4.65 26.09 2.80
CA PRO A 150 -3.63 27.13 2.75
C PRO A 150 -3.55 28.01 4.00
N ASP A 151 -4.68 28.30 4.65
CA ASP A 151 -4.77 29.08 5.88
C ASP A 151 -4.41 28.29 7.16
N LYS A 152 -4.11 26.99 7.05
CA LYS A 152 -3.82 26.08 8.17
C LYS A 152 -2.41 25.52 8.18
N VAL A 153 -1.55 25.94 7.26
CA VAL A 153 -0.18 25.41 7.10
C VAL A 153 0.63 25.46 8.41
N GLU A 154 0.59 26.57 9.14
CA GLU A 154 1.32 26.71 10.40
C GLU A 154 0.77 25.80 11.51
N GLU A 155 -0.55 25.73 11.64
CA GLU A 155 -1.23 24.90 12.64
C GLU A 155 -0.99 23.41 12.37
N TYR A 156 -1.06 23.01 11.10
CA TYR A 156 -0.70 21.68 10.64
C TYR A 156 0.76 21.34 10.95
N THR A 157 1.67 22.27 10.67
CA THR A 157 3.11 22.10 10.89
C THR A 157 3.40 21.84 12.36
N LYS A 158 2.76 22.57 13.28
CA LYS A 158 2.90 22.36 14.73
C LYS A 158 2.30 21.03 15.19
N LEU A 159 1.11 20.68 14.71
CA LEU A 159 0.44 19.42 15.06
C LEU A 159 1.24 18.20 14.59
N VAL A 160 1.64 18.18 13.33
CA VAL A 160 2.38 17.05 12.75
C VAL A 160 3.81 17.01 13.25
N GLY A 161 4.47 18.17 13.39
CA GLY A 161 5.83 18.25 13.90
C GLY A 161 5.99 17.85 15.37
N SER A 162 4.93 17.95 16.18
CA SER A 162 4.93 17.42 17.55
C SER A 162 4.54 15.93 17.63
N TRP A 163 3.68 15.47 16.71
CA TRP A 163 3.20 14.08 16.72
C TRP A 163 4.18 13.09 16.07
N TYR A 164 4.65 13.38 14.86
CA TYR A 164 5.35 12.41 14.00
C TYR A 164 6.68 11.95 14.61
N PRO A 165 7.59 12.85 15.05
CA PRO A 165 8.84 12.44 15.66
C PRO A 165 8.63 11.62 16.93
N ARG A 166 7.62 11.96 17.73
CA ARG A 166 7.27 11.24 18.96
C ARG A 166 6.78 9.82 18.68
N MET A 167 5.94 9.64 17.66
CA MET A 167 5.52 8.29 17.25
C MET A 167 6.70 7.47 16.69
N ALA A 168 7.62 8.13 15.98
CA ALA A 168 8.82 7.47 15.45
C ALA A 168 9.83 7.07 16.54
N SER A 169 9.88 7.78 17.67
CA SER A 169 10.82 7.51 18.75
C SER A 169 10.35 6.43 19.73
N MET A 170 9.06 6.08 19.71
CA MET A 170 8.46 5.00 20.50
C MET A 170 8.86 3.62 19.95
N PRO A 171 9.66 2.82 20.69
CA PRO A 171 10.15 1.53 20.20
C PRO A 171 9.05 0.53 19.84
N GLU A 172 7.91 0.59 20.54
CA GLU A 172 6.73 -0.23 20.30
C GLU A 172 6.12 -0.02 18.91
N ASN A 173 6.31 1.16 18.31
CA ASN A 173 5.77 1.45 16.99
C ASN A 173 6.62 0.84 15.87
N LYS A 174 7.89 0.46 16.12
CA LYS A 174 8.78 -0.22 15.15
C LYS A 174 8.77 0.42 13.75
N VAL A 175 8.72 1.75 13.70
CA VAL A 175 8.63 2.54 12.47
C VAL A 175 9.75 3.56 12.43
N HIS A 176 10.27 3.84 11.24
CA HIS A 176 11.24 4.90 11.02
C HIS A 176 10.66 5.96 10.10
N LEU A 177 10.76 7.23 10.50
CA LEU A 177 10.47 8.34 9.61
C LEU A 177 11.65 8.51 8.66
N VAL A 178 11.46 8.29 7.37
CA VAL A 178 12.50 8.50 6.35
C VAL A 178 12.66 9.99 6.08
N GLY A 179 11.54 10.71 6.02
CA GLY A 179 11.55 12.16 5.94
C GLY A 179 10.16 12.77 5.86
N SER A 180 10.12 14.07 6.10
CA SER A 180 8.94 14.92 5.99
C SER A 180 9.30 16.18 5.21
N TRP A 181 8.51 16.53 4.21
CA TRP A 181 8.75 17.67 3.34
C TRP A 181 7.46 18.44 3.06
N ARG A 182 7.60 19.73 2.77
CA ARG A 182 6.56 20.56 2.13
C ARG A 182 6.89 20.75 0.66
N THR A 183 5.87 20.75 -0.19
CA THR A 183 6.01 21.08 -1.61
C THR A 183 6.00 22.59 -1.82
N GLU A 184 7.06 23.12 -2.42
CA GLU A 184 7.18 24.55 -2.79
C GLU A 184 6.97 24.80 -4.29
N VAL A 185 7.27 23.82 -5.16
CA VAL A 185 6.96 23.91 -6.60
C VAL A 185 6.23 22.65 -7.04
N GLY A 186 5.07 22.84 -7.67
CA GLY A 186 4.13 21.78 -8.06
C GLY A 186 2.76 22.05 -7.44
N ASP A 187 2.20 21.05 -6.76
CA ASP A 187 1.05 21.18 -5.87
C ASP A 187 1.49 21.72 -4.50
N CYS A 188 1.53 23.04 -4.41
CA CYS A 188 1.82 23.76 -3.17
C CYS A 188 0.86 23.34 -2.04
N ASP A 189 1.27 23.57 -0.80
CA ASP A 189 0.56 23.19 0.43
C ASP A 189 0.30 21.68 0.59
N THR A 190 0.96 20.87 -0.24
CA THR A 190 1.03 19.42 -0.07
C THR A 190 2.28 19.02 0.72
N PHE A 191 2.07 18.33 1.84
CA PHE A 191 3.12 17.75 2.66
C PHE A 191 3.30 16.28 2.32
N VAL A 192 4.55 15.87 2.14
CA VAL A 192 4.93 14.50 1.82
C VAL A 192 5.69 13.90 3.01
N HIS A 193 5.27 12.74 3.45
CA HIS A 193 5.92 11.99 4.52
C HIS A 193 6.21 10.58 4.04
N ILE A 194 7.45 10.13 4.22
CA ILE A 194 7.84 8.75 3.90
C ILE A 194 8.21 8.05 5.20
N TRP A 195 7.61 6.90 5.43
CA TRP A 195 7.84 6.04 6.59
C TRP A 195 8.35 4.68 6.14
N GLU A 196 9.19 4.04 6.95
CA GLU A 196 9.72 2.71 6.75
C GLU A 196 9.25 1.76 7.87
N TYR A 197 8.83 0.56 7.49
CA TYR A 197 8.30 -0.48 8.36
C TYR A 197 8.96 -1.83 8.08
N GLN A 198 9.02 -2.67 9.11
CA GLN A 198 9.46 -4.05 8.97
C GLN A 198 8.39 -4.92 8.30
N ARG A 199 8.42 -4.96 6.96
CA ARG A 199 7.43 -5.68 6.13
C ARG A 199 5.99 -5.22 6.39
N TYR A 200 5.01 -5.91 5.81
CA TYR A 200 3.59 -5.61 6.03
C TYR A 200 3.13 -5.89 7.46
N GLN A 201 3.71 -6.88 8.13
CA GLN A 201 3.40 -7.18 9.53
C GLN A 201 3.77 -5.99 10.43
N GLY A 202 4.98 -5.45 10.29
CA GLY A 202 5.41 -4.26 11.03
C GLY A 202 4.51 -3.07 10.75
N TYR A 203 4.17 -2.82 9.47
CA TYR A 203 3.21 -1.77 9.13
C TYR A 203 1.86 -1.92 9.84
N HIS A 204 1.29 -3.13 9.84
CA HIS A 204 0.01 -3.38 10.50
C HIS A 204 0.10 -3.19 12.02
N GLU A 205 1.14 -3.74 12.66
CA GLU A 205 1.42 -3.56 14.09
C GLU A 205 1.57 -2.07 14.45
N SER A 206 2.34 -1.30 13.68
CA SER A 206 2.50 0.15 13.89
C SER A 206 1.18 0.90 13.82
N ILE A 207 0.35 0.61 12.82
CA ILE A 207 -0.95 1.29 12.67
C ILE A 207 -1.91 0.91 13.80
N HIS A 208 -1.88 -0.35 14.27
CA HIS A 208 -2.61 -0.77 15.46
C HIS A 208 -2.15 0.02 16.69
N ASN A 209 -0.85 0.01 16.99
CA ASN A 209 -0.28 0.64 18.18
C ASN A 209 -0.55 2.15 18.20
N ILE A 210 -0.31 2.84 17.07
CA ILE A 210 -0.57 4.27 16.93
C ILE A 210 -2.07 4.57 17.02
N GLY A 211 -2.91 3.76 16.37
CA GLY A 211 -4.38 3.93 16.39
C GLY A 211 -5.02 3.66 17.76
N SER A 212 -4.34 2.89 18.60
CA SER A 212 -4.72 2.61 20.00
C SER A 212 -4.11 3.60 21.00
N HIS A 213 -3.23 4.50 20.56
CA HIS A 213 -2.63 5.50 21.45
C HIS A 213 -3.72 6.44 22.03
N PRO A 214 -3.73 6.73 23.36
CA PRO A 214 -4.81 7.50 23.99
C PRO A 214 -5.08 8.88 23.34
N GLU A 215 -4.02 9.54 22.88
CA GLU A 215 -4.11 10.86 22.24
C GLU A 215 -4.45 10.80 20.73
N PHE A 216 -4.50 9.61 20.11
CA PHE A 216 -4.65 9.50 18.65
C PHE A 216 -5.99 10.04 18.16
N ALA A 217 -7.07 9.82 18.92
CA ALA A 217 -8.40 10.29 18.54
C ALA A 217 -8.47 11.83 18.42
N GLU A 218 -7.88 12.54 19.38
CA GLU A 218 -7.79 14.00 19.35
C GLU A 218 -6.86 14.49 18.24
N PHE A 219 -5.71 13.84 18.06
CA PHE A 219 -4.79 14.13 16.96
C PHE A 219 -5.46 13.98 15.58
N ASP A 220 -6.12 12.84 15.34
CA ASP A 220 -6.75 12.53 14.05
C ASP A 220 -7.93 13.46 13.76
N LYS A 221 -8.76 13.76 14.78
CA LYS A 221 -9.82 14.77 14.69
C LYS A 221 -9.25 16.13 14.31
N LYS A 222 -8.16 16.55 14.96
CA LYS A 222 -7.51 17.83 14.64
C LYS A 222 -6.93 17.81 13.24
N LEU A 223 -6.19 16.77 12.87
CA LEU A 223 -5.58 16.61 11.54
C LEU A 223 -6.63 16.75 10.43
N LYS A 224 -7.77 16.05 10.57
CA LYS A 224 -8.90 16.11 9.63
C LYS A 224 -9.50 17.52 9.46
N SER A 225 -9.41 18.37 10.49
CA SER A 225 -9.86 19.76 10.38
C SER A 225 -8.91 20.64 9.55
N LEU A 226 -7.63 20.27 9.43
CA LEU A 226 -6.57 21.06 8.81
C LEU A 226 -6.29 20.67 7.35
N ILE A 227 -6.63 19.44 6.96
CA ILE A 227 -6.39 18.92 5.61
C ILE A 227 -7.65 18.93 4.74
N THR A 228 -7.48 19.05 3.43
CA THR A 228 -8.52 18.78 2.44
C THR A 228 -8.52 17.30 2.06
N SER A 229 -7.33 16.69 1.95
CA SER A 229 -7.20 15.28 1.57
C SER A 229 -5.97 14.61 2.20
N LYS A 230 -6.05 13.29 2.38
CA LYS A 230 -4.95 12.41 2.77
C LYS A 230 -4.88 11.25 1.80
N LYS A 231 -3.72 11.05 1.17
CA LYS A 231 -3.43 9.90 0.30
C LYS A 231 -2.30 9.09 0.91
N THR A 232 -2.39 7.77 0.82
CA THR A 232 -1.36 6.86 1.34
C THR A 232 -1.20 5.69 0.40
N SER A 233 0.04 5.44 -0.01
CA SER A 233 0.43 4.29 -0.82
C SER A 233 1.53 3.51 -0.10
N LEU A 234 1.48 2.19 -0.16
CA LEU A 234 2.56 1.31 0.30
C LEU A 234 3.43 0.92 -0.88
N MET A 235 4.73 1.06 -0.68
CA MET A 235 5.74 0.93 -1.72
C MET A 235 6.94 0.11 -1.22
N GLN A 236 7.66 -0.48 -2.15
CA GLN A 236 8.89 -1.22 -1.89
C GLN A 236 10.07 -0.50 -2.53
N GLU A 237 11.23 -0.55 -1.89
CA GLU A 237 12.46 -0.01 -2.45
C GLU A 237 12.95 -0.88 -3.62
N PHE A 238 13.50 -0.24 -4.65
CA PHE A 238 14.20 -0.94 -5.70
C PHE A 238 15.55 -1.48 -5.18
N SER A 239 15.85 -2.74 -5.45
CA SER A 239 17.12 -3.36 -5.01
C SER A 239 18.38 -2.64 -5.50
N PHE A 240 18.34 -2.02 -6.69
CA PHE A 240 19.48 -1.28 -7.27
C PHE A 240 19.61 0.16 -6.76
N TRP A 241 18.60 0.65 -6.06
CA TRP A 241 18.55 2.03 -5.57
C TRP A 241 17.93 2.07 -4.15
N PRO A 242 18.64 1.52 -3.17
CA PRO A 242 18.17 1.51 -1.79
C PRO A 242 18.08 2.94 -1.23
N THR A 243 17.22 3.11 -0.23
CA THR A 243 17.15 4.36 0.54
C THR A 243 18.48 4.58 1.27
N THR A 244 19.04 5.77 1.10
CA THR A 244 20.24 6.21 1.83
C THR A 244 19.87 6.60 3.26
N PRO A 245 20.75 6.35 4.26
CA PRO A 245 20.56 6.88 5.60
C PRO A 245 20.39 8.40 5.56
N PRO A 246 19.66 9.02 6.51
CA PRO A 246 19.48 10.46 6.53
C PRO A 246 20.82 11.21 6.56
N ARG A 247 20.93 12.28 5.77
CA ARG A 247 22.13 13.11 5.66
C ARG A 247 21.77 14.57 5.89
N GLN A 248 22.52 15.22 6.77
CA GLN A 248 22.37 16.63 7.15
C GLN A 248 23.09 17.55 6.15
N LEU A 249 22.75 17.42 4.85
CA LEU A 249 23.33 18.23 3.78
C LEU A 249 22.54 19.53 3.52
N GLY A 250 21.35 19.66 4.11
CA GLY A 250 20.39 20.72 3.82
C GLY A 250 19.93 20.71 2.35
N GLY A 251 19.58 21.90 1.85
CA GLY A 251 19.19 22.14 0.46
C GLY A 251 17.74 21.77 0.15
N ILE A 252 17.49 21.45 -1.11
CA ILE A 252 16.17 21.14 -1.65
C ILE A 252 16.10 19.69 -2.14
N PHE A 253 14.89 19.14 -2.18
CA PHE A 253 14.64 17.81 -2.68
C PHE A 253 13.76 17.84 -3.94
N GLU A 254 13.97 16.92 -4.86
CA GLU A 254 13.08 16.71 -6.00
C GLU A 254 12.46 15.32 -5.90
N LEU A 255 11.17 15.24 -5.59
CA LEU A 255 10.41 14.00 -5.69
C LEU A 255 9.78 13.91 -7.07
N ARG A 256 10.12 12.85 -7.80
CA ARG A 256 9.50 12.57 -9.08
C ARG A 256 8.67 11.30 -8.97
N SER A 257 7.45 11.37 -9.48
CA SER A 257 6.46 10.30 -9.45
C SER A 257 6.01 10.04 -10.88
N TYR A 258 6.23 8.82 -11.38
CA TYR A 258 5.84 8.44 -12.72
C TYR A 258 4.84 7.30 -12.68
N THR A 259 3.73 7.45 -13.39
CA THR A 259 2.79 6.36 -13.63
C THR A 259 3.20 5.66 -14.91
N LEU A 260 3.57 4.39 -14.80
CA LEU A 260 3.96 3.55 -15.92
C LEU A 260 2.72 2.93 -16.58
N HIS A 261 2.86 2.52 -17.85
CA HIS A 261 1.88 1.62 -18.44
C HIS A 261 1.87 0.28 -17.68
N PRO A 262 0.68 -0.31 -17.41
CA PRO A 262 0.58 -1.62 -16.78
C PRO A 262 1.45 -2.65 -17.51
N GLY A 263 2.23 -3.42 -16.76
CA GLY A 263 3.17 -4.42 -17.30
C GLY A 263 4.60 -3.90 -17.56
N ASN A 264 4.83 -2.59 -17.63
CA ASN A 264 6.13 -2.04 -18.06
C ASN A 264 7.13 -1.82 -16.92
N LEU A 265 6.80 -2.17 -15.67
CA LEU A 265 7.65 -1.90 -14.51
C LEU A 265 9.03 -2.58 -14.60
N LEU A 266 9.08 -3.86 -15.01
CA LEU A 266 10.34 -4.60 -15.14
C LEU A 266 11.25 -4.02 -16.22
N GLU A 267 10.68 -3.69 -17.38
CA GLU A 267 11.42 -3.10 -18.49
C GLU A 267 11.97 -1.72 -18.09
N TRP A 268 11.12 -0.89 -17.48
CA TRP A 268 11.50 0.43 -16.98
C TRP A 268 12.63 0.32 -15.96
N GLU A 269 12.52 -0.62 -15.02
CA GLU A 269 13.53 -0.89 -14.00
C GLU A 269 14.86 -1.35 -14.61
N THR A 270 14.82 -2.26 -15.59
CA THR A 270 16.00 -2.76 -16.29
C THR A 270 16.79 -1.64 -16.96
N HIS A 271 16.10 -0.70 -17.61
CA HIS A 271 16.75 0.46 -18.22
C HIS A 271 17.28 1.43 -17.17
N TRP A 272 16.50 1.72 -16.11
CA TRP A 272 16.93 2.61 -15.03
C TRP A 272 18.11 2.08 -14.24
N ARG A 273 18.23 0.76 -14.05
CA ARG A 273 19.38 0.13 -13.41
C ARG A 273 20.70 0.45 -14.14
N ARG A 274 20.66 0.55 -15.47
CA ARG A 274 21.81 0.95 -16.29
C ARG A 274 22.04 2.46 -16.19
N GLY A 275 21.00 3.26 -16.44
CA GLY A 275 21.13 4.73 -16.43
C GLY A 275 21.44 5.33 -15.06
N LEU A 276 21.10 4.64 -13.96
CA LEU A 276 21.48 5.10 -12.62
C LEU A 276 22.99 5.11 -12.43
N LYS A 277 23.74 4.21 -13.08
CA LYS A 277 25.22 4.22 -13.03
C LYS A 277 25.76 5.53 -13.59
N ALA A 278 25.33 5.91 -14.79
CA ALA A 278 25.66 7.19 -15.40
C ALA A 278 25.23 8.38 -14.53
N ARG A 279 24.00 8.31 -13.99
CA ARG A 279 23.44 9.43 -13.22
C ARG A 279 24.14 9.69 -11.89
N ARG A 280 24.70 8.63 -11.26
CA ARG A 280 25.49 8.72 -10.02
C ARG A 280 26.81 9.48 -10.18
N GLU A 281 27.32 9.63 -11.40
CA GLU A 281 28.53 10.44 -11.66
C GLU A 281 28.30 11.94 -11.45
N VAL A 282 27.05 12.39 -11.50
CA VAL A 282 26.68 13.81 -11.51
C VAL A 282 25.80 14.18 -10.31
N MET A 283 24.99 13.25 -9.83
CA MET A 283 24.05 13.50 -8.75
C MET A 283 23.75 12.25 -7.94
N GLU A 284 23.46 12.44 -6.66
CA GLU A 284 23.20 11.34 -5.74
C GLU A 284 21.72 11.27 -5.36
N GLY A 285 21.14 10.09 -5.53
CA GLY A 285 19.74 9.84 -5.20
C GLY A 285 19.57 9.51 -3.72
N VAL A 286 18.44 9.92 -3.15
CA VAL A 286 18.08 9.59 -1.76
C VAL A 286 17.47 8.19 -1.68
N GLY A 287 16.64 7.82 -2.65
CA GLY A 287 16.00 6.51 -2.74
C GLY A 287 15.02 6.43 -3.90
N ALA A 288 14.65 5.20 -4.28
CA ALA A 288 13.60 4.95 -5.26
C ALA A 288 12.72 3.77 -4.86
N TRP A 289 11.44 3.88 -5.16
CA TRP A 289 10.40 2.93 -4.75
C TRP A 289 9.39 2.68 -5.86
N PHE A 290 8.69 1.56 -5.79
CA PHE A 290 7.53 1.24 -6.62
C PHE A 290 6.32 0.87 -5.74
N VAL A 291 5.14 1.35 -6.13
CA VAL A 291 3.91 1.16 -5.35
C VAL A 291 3.37 -0.26 -5.53
N GLN A 292 2.97 -0.89 -4.42
CA GLN A 292 2.35 -2.22 -4.36
C GLN A 292 0.90 -2.18 -3.87
N ILE A 293 0.53 -1.18 -3.06
CA ILE A 293 -0.84 -0.97 -2.58
C ILE A 293 -1.13 0.54 -2.64
N GLY A 294 -2.26 0.94 -3.23
CA GLY A 294 -2.59 2.35 -3.50
C GLY A 294 -2.46 2.64 -4.99
N ASP A 295 -1.72 3.70 -5.35
CA ASP A 295 -1.51 4.15 -6.74
C ASP A 295 -0.61 3.19 -7.55
N LEU A 296 -1.14 2.03 -7.95
CA LEU A 296 -0.42 0.99 -8.69
C LEU A 296 0.24 1.51 -9.99
N ASN A 297 1.27 0.80 -10.45
CA ASN A 297 2.12 1.18 -11.59
C ASN A 297 2.86 2.51 -11.40
N THR A 298 2.91 3.05 -10.18
CA THR A 298 3.65 4.28 -9.89
C THR A 298 5.03 3.97 -9.32
N VAL A 299 6.02 4.66 -9.84
CA VAL A 299 7.39 4.69 -9.30
C VAL A 299 7.70 6.06 -8.74
N HIS A 300 8.38 6.09 -7.60
CA HIS A 300 8.85 7.30 -6.94
C HIS A 300 10.36 7.27 -6.89
N HIS A 301 11.00 8.40 -7.19
CA HIS A 301 12.43 8.56 -6.90
C HIS A 301 12.73 9.96 -6.40
N LEU A 302 13.54 10.01 -5.35
CA LEU A 302 13.84 11.21 -4.59
C LEU A 302 15.31 11.59 -4.78
N TRP A 303 15.55 12.85 -5.12
CA TRP A 303 16.87 13.43 -5.31
C TRP A 303 17.08 14.60 -4.36
N GLN A 304 18.33 14.90 -4.02
CA GLN A 304 18.71 16.03 -3.18
C GLN A 304 19.69 16.94 -3.93
N PHE A 305 19.54 18.26 -3.75
CA PHE A 305 20.36 19.28 -4.38
C PHE A 305 20.62 20.42 -3.41
N ALA A 306 21.71 21.16 -3.60
CA ALA A 306 21.98 22.34 -2.77
C ALA A 306 20.93 23.45 -2.99
N ASN A 307 20.52 23.68 -4.25
CA ASN A 307 19.53 24.67 -4.63
C ASN A 307 19.00 24.40 -6.06
N LEU A 308 18.12 25.27 -6.58
CA LEU A 308 17.51 25.11 -7.91
C LEU A 308 18.49 25.27 -9.07
N GLU A 309 19.52 26.11 -8.94
CA GLU A 309 20.54 26.28 -10.00
C GLU A 309 21.44 25.05 -10.08
N GLU A 310 21.91 24.54 -8.95
CA GLU A 310 22.67 23.28 -8.90
C GLU A 310 21.86 22.09 -9.42
N ARG A 311 20.55 22.08 -9.16
CA ARG A 311 19.65 21.11 -9.79
C ARG A 311 19.68 21.21 -11.32
N LYS A 312 19.55 22.42 -11.87
CA LYS A 312 19.58 22.65 -13.33
C LYS A 312 20.92 22.18 -13.91
N ILE A 313 22.04 22.65 -13.36
CA ILE A 313 23.39 22.31 -13.81
C ILE A 313 23.62 20.79 -13.80
N ARG A 314 23.27 20.10 -12.72
CA ARG A 314 23.46 18.64 -12.62
C ARG A 314 22.58 17.86 -13.60
N ARG A 315 21.36 18.32 -13.84
CA ARG A 315 20.47 17.70 -14.83
C ARG A 315 20.97 17.90 -16.26
N GLU A 316 21.49 19.08 -16.58
CA GLU A 316 22.12 19.38 -17.88
C GLU A 316 23.37 18.52 -18.07
N LYS A 317 24.26 18.48 -17.07
CA LYS A 317 25.49 17.67 -17.10
C LYS A 317 25.22 16.16 -17.26
N SER A 318 24.08 15.67 -16.78
CA SER A 318 23.69 14.25 -16.97
C SER A 318 23.57 13.86 -18.45
N TRP A 319 23.22 14.79 -19.34
CA TRP A 319 23.15 14.54 -20.80
C TRP A 319 24.50 14.35 -21.46
N SER A 320 25.57 14.81 -20.82
CA SER A 320 26.95 14.59 -21.30
C SER A 320 27.53 13.25 -20.86
N VAL A 321 26.80 12.47 -20.04
CA VAL A 321 27.26 11.15 -19.56
C VAL A 321 26.74 10.05 -20.49
N GLU A 322 27.65 9.16 -20.89
CA GLU A 322 27.34 8.03 -21.77
C GLU A 322 26.23 7.13 -21.18
N GLY A 323 25.33 6.64 -22.04
CA GLY A 323 24.21 5.78 -21.65
C GLY A 323 23.00 6.50 -21.03
N TRP A 324 23.13 7.75 -20.60
CA TRP A 324 21.99 8.50 -20.03
C TRP A 324 20.92 8.78 -21.10
N SER A 325 21.32 9.26 -22.29
CA SER A 325 20.40 9.55 -23.40
C SER A 325 19.61 8.31 -23.84
N GLU A 326 20.29 7.16 -23.98
CA GLU A 326 19.65 5.88 -24.31
C GLU A 326 18.67 5.44 -23.23
N THR A 327 19.02 5.61 -21.96
CA THR A 327 18.10 5.30 -20.84
C THR A 327 16.82 6.12 -20.95
N VAL A 328 16.93 7.42 -21.21
CA VAL A 328 15.75 8.29 -21.37
C VAL A 328 14.92 7.85 -22.57
N HIS A 329 15.55 7.59 -23.72
CA HIS A 329 14.87 7.15 -24.94
C HIS A 329 14.06 5.86 -24.71
N LYS A 330 14.59 4.91 -23.94
CA LYS A 330 13.93 3.63 -23.65
C LYS A 330 12.88 3.71 -22.54
N THR A 331 13.04 4.62 -21.58
CA THR A 331 12.14 4.69 -20.42
C THR A 331 10.94 5.62 -20.62
N VAL A 332 11.08 6.68 -21.41
CA VAL A 332 9.98 7.65 -21.65
C VAL A 332 8.74 7.01 -22.27
N PRO A 333 8.83 6.15 -23.31
CA PRO A 333 7.67 5.49 -23.90
C PRO A 333 6.90 4.57 -22.94
N LEU A 334 7.54 4.15 -21.84
CA LEU A 334 6.92 3.26 -20.85
C LEU A 334 6.08 4.03 -19.82
N ILE A 335 6.08 5.37 -19.87
CA ILE A 335 5.48 6.24 -18.87
C ILE A 335 4.22 6.90 -19.42
N GLN A 336 3.11 6.77 -18.69
CA GLN A 336 1.85 7.45 -18.99
C GLN A 336 1.86 8.91 -18.54
N SER A 337 2.35 9.18 -17.33
CA SER A 337 2.38 10.52 -16.77
C SER A 337 3.57 10.71 -15.84
N MET A 338 4.03 11.97 -15.74
CA MET A 338 5.13 12.35 -14.87
C MET A 338 4.76 13.55 -14.03
N LYS A 339 5.06 13.49 -12.73
CA LYS A 339 5.00 14.62 -11.82
C LYS A 339 6.35 14.85 -11.16
N SER A 340 6.71 16.11 -10.99
CA SER A 340 7.91 16.55 -10.30
C SER A 340 7.53 17.57 -9.25
N ARG A 341 8.02 17.39 -8.02
CA ARG A 341 7.82 18.32 -6.90
C ARG A 341 9.16 18.81 -6.38
N ILE A 342 9.30 20.12 -6.20
CA ILE A 342 10.40 20.66 -5.40
C ILE A 342 9.92 20.73 -3.95
N LEU A 343 10.72 20.14 -3.07
CA LEU A 343 10.40 19.84 -1.70
C LEU A 343 11.40 20.52 -0.76
N ILE A 344 10.91 21.10 0.32
CA ILE A 344 11.71 21.63 1.43
C ILE A 344 11.53 20.70 2.62
N PRO A 345 12.62 20.21 3.26
CA PRO A 345 12.49 19.36 4.42
C PRO A 345 11.89 20.14 5.59
N MET A 346 10.99 19.50 6.34
CA MET A 346 10.43 20.10 7.55
C MET A 346 11.47 20.11 8.67
N PRO A 347 11.42 21.03 9.65
CA PRO A 347 12.43 21.11 10.72
C PRO A 347 12.60 19.84 11.57
N TRP A 348 11.58 18.98 11.64
CA TRP A 348 11.63 17.69 12.33
C TRP A 348 11.97 16.50 11.42
N SER A 349 12.17 16.76 10.13
CA SER A 349 12.57 15.74 9.18
C SER A 349 13.97 15.24 9.53
N PRO A 350 14.24 13.92 9.55
CA PRO A 350 15.59 13.42 9.79
C PRO A 350 16.63 13.85 8.75
N VAL A 351 16.16 14.37 7.60
CA VAL A 351 16.97 14.90 6.50
C VAL A 351 16.96 16.44 6.42
N ALA A 352 16.46 17.12 7.46
CA ALA A 352 16.46 18.58 7.54
C ALA A 352 17.87 19.15 7.51
#